data_AF-E4TX10-F1
#
_entry.id   AF-E4TX10-F1
#
_cell.length_a   1.000
_cell.length_b   1.000
_cell.length_c   1.000
_cell.angle_alpha   90.00
_cell.angle_beta   90.00
_cell.angle_gamma   90.00
#
_symmetry.space_group_name_H-M   'P 1'
#
loop_
_entity.id
_entity.type
_entity.pdbx_description
1 polymer ?
#
loop_
_entity_poly.entity_id
_entity_poly.type
_entity_poly.pdbx_seq_one_letter_code
_entity_poly.pdbx_strand_id
1 'polypeptide(L)'
;MKIMFWITPRAALVVILSTNLFIPTVNAENFETRIERKSEISNIHHSVLKLLEDGGLEKEAAFEKVSSLFLSNHAEVDRQFDNLSRHPELGIDDESLLRVLSKRALYGRNVDFRDYHSLTGLVHDIKKCALSNSERKAIHEVSALNQTV
;
A
#
# COMPACT_ATOMS: atom_id res chain seq x y z
N MET A 1 -64.26 -22.56 14.69
CA MET A 1 -63.00 -22.94 14.02
C MET A 1 -61.91 -21.98 14.47
N LYS A 2 -60.92 -22.45 15.25
CA LYS A 2 -59.76 -21.65 15.67
C LYS A 2 -58.57 -22.07 14.79
N ILE A 3 -58.03 -21.13 14.02
CA ILE A 3 -56.80 -21.34 13.25
C ILE A 3 -55.63 -21.09 14.20
N MET A 4 -54.94 -22.15 14.56
CA MET A 4 -53.74 -22.14 15.40
C MET A 4 -52.54 -21.82 14.49
N PHE A 5 -52.05 -20.59 14.56
CA PHE A 5 -50.82 -20.18 13.88
C PHE A 5 -49.61 -20.75 14.64
N TRP A 6 -48.99 -21.78 14.07
CA TRP A 6 -47.66 -22.22 14.49
C TRP A 6 -46.62 -21.30 13.86
N ILE A 7 -46.06 -20.39 14.66
CA ILE A 7 -44.93 -19.55 14.23
C ILE A 7 -43.64 -20.31 14.55
N THR A 8 -43.03 -20.89 13.52
CA THR A 8 -41.68 -21.45 13.55
C THR A 8 -40.64 -20.36 13.89
N PRO A 9 -39.71 -20.57 14.83
CA PRO A 9 -38.64 -19.61 15.10
C PRO A 9 -37.48 -19.91 14.16
N ARG A 10 -37.47 -19.29 12.97
CA ARG A 10 -36.29 -19.33 12.10
C ARG A 10 -35.88 -17.92 11.69
N ALA A 11 -34.73 -17.54 12.25
CA ALA A 11 -33.75 -16.62 11.69
C ALA A 11 -34.16 -15.16 11.46
N ALA A 12 -33.83 -14.32 12.44
CA ALA A 12 -33.35 -12.97 12.17
C ALA A 12 -32.30 -12.61 13.23
N LEU A 13 -31.11 -13.18 13.10
CA LEU A 13 -29.95 -12.73 13.88
C LEU A 13 -29.41 -11.49 13.17
N VAL A 14 -29.91 -10.32 13.56
CA VAL A 14 -29.38 -9.03 13.12
C VAL A 14 -28.06 -8.82 13.87
N VAL A 15 -26.94 -9.08 13.19
CA VAL A 15 -25.62 -8.70 13.69
C VAL A 15 -25.50 -7.19 13.51
N ILE A 16 -25.73 -6.44 14.58
CA ILE A 16 -25.37 -5.03 14.65
C ILE A 16 -23.84 -4.97 14.76
N LEU A 17 -23.16 -4.67 13.65
CA LEU A 17 -21.74 -4.37 13.62
C LEU A 17 -21.51 -2.98 14.26
N SER A 18 -21.60 -2.90 15.58
CA SER A 18 -21.14 -1.73 16.35
C SER A 18 -19.66 -1.92 16.71
N THR A 19 -18.78 -1.89 15.73
CA THR A 19 -17.36 -1.65 15.99
C THR A 19 -17.15 -0.14 15.98
N ASN A 20 -16.84 0.40 17.16
CA ASN A 20 -16.48 1.78 17.43
C ASN A 20 -15.65 2.41 16.29
N LEU A 21 -16.30 3.20 15.45
CA LEU A 21 -15.65 4.24 14.66
C LEU A 21 -15.22 5.32 15.65
N PHE A 22 -14.06 5.11 16.28
CA PHE A 22 -13.28 6.20 16.84
C PHE A 22 -12.80 7.01 15.63
N ILE A 23 -13.62 7.95 15.17
CA ILE A 23 -13.18 8.97 14.22
C ILE A 23 -12.48 10.01 15.11
N PRO A 24 -11.14 10.07 15.16
CA PRO A 24 -10.52 11.24 15.74
C PRO A 24 -10.97 12.40 14.87
N THR A 25 -11.64 13.39 15.47
CA THR A 25 -11.90 14.67 14.83
C THR A 25 -10.54 15.33 14.57
N VAL A 26 -9.94 15.03 13.42
CA VAL A 26 -8.71 15.66 12.97
C VAL A 26 -9.10 17.05 12.48
N ASN A 27 -8.65 18.08 13.20
CA ASN A 27 -8.79 19.47 12.81
C ASN A 27 -8.24 19.69 11.39
N ALA A 28 -9.12 20.00 10.44
CA ALA A 28 -8.77 20.24 9.04
C ALA A 28 -7.71 21.34 8.84
N GLU A 29 -7.64 22.34 9.73
CA GLU A 29 -6.65 23.43 9.66
C GLU A 29 -5.19 22.95 9.86
N ASN A 30 -4.99 21.83 10.56
CA ASN A 30 -3.66 21.23 10.74
C ASN A 30 -3.25 20.32 9.57
N PHE A 31 -4.18 19.98 8.67
CA PHE A 31 -3.94 19.08 7.56
C PHE A 31 -3.29 19.80 6.38
N GLU A 32 -3.79 20.98 6.00
CA GLU A 32 -3.18 21.81 4.97
C GLU A 32 -1.74 22.20 5.35
N THR A 33 -1.52 22.61 6.61
CA THR A 33 -0.18 22.96 7.11
C THR A 33 0.78 21.77 7.26
N ARG A 34 0.28 20.52 7.32
CA ARG A 34 1.11 19.30 7.30
C ARG A 34 1.47 18.89 5.86
N ILE A 35 0.58 19.14 4.91
CA ILE A 35 0.86 18.99 3.47
C ILE A 35 1.84 20.09 2.99
N GLU A 36 1.73 21.30 3.53
CA GLU A 36 2.59 22.44 3.18
C GLU A 36 3.97 22.41 3.86
N ARG A 37 4.13 21.69 4.97
CA ARG A 37 5.46 21.29 5.48
C ARG A 37 6.05 20.19 4.60
N LYS A 38 6.36 20.56 3.35
CA LYS A 38 7.20 19.83 2.39
C LYS A 38 8.58 19.55 3.01
N SER A 39 8.70 18.48 3.78
CA SER A 39 9.85 17.61 3.54
C SER A 39 9.70 17.05 2.13
N GLU A 40 10.78 16.77 1.43
CA GLU A 40 10.77 16.23 0.07
C GLU A 40 10.01 14.90 0.01
N ILE A 41 8.69 14.97 -0.22
CA ILE A 41 7.84 13.81 -0.47
C ILE A 41 8.16 13.35 -1.89
N SER A 42 8.50 12.08 -2.03
CA SER A 42 8.94 11.49 -3.28
C SER A 42 7.84 11.53 -4.37
N ASN A 43 8.22 11.56 -5.64
CA ASN A 43 7.27 11.50 -6.75
C ASN A 43 6.47 10.19 -6.74
N ILE A 44 7.09 9.09 -6.31
CA ILE A 44 6.41 7.81 -6.13
C ILE A 44 5.34 7.90 -5.04
N HIS A 45 5.61 8.58 -3.93
CA HIS A 45 4.60 8.79 -2.88
C HIS A 45 3.39 9.56 -3.41
N HIS A 46 3.62 10.62 -4.20
CA HIS A 46 2.53 11.38 -4.81
C HIS A 46 1.73 10.52 -5.82
N SER A 47 2.42 9.70 -6.60
CA SER A 47 1.79 8.82 -7.59
C SER A 47 0.92 7.76 -6.92
N VAL A 48 1.40 7.14 -5.84
CA VAL A 48 0.61 6.16 -5.07
C VAL A 48 -0.57 6.82 -4.37
N LEU A 49 -0.38 8.02 -3.81
CA LEU A 49 -1.46 8.80 -3.18
C LEU A 49 -2.58 9.08 -4.18
N LYS A 50 -2.23 9.59 -5.35
CA LYS A 50 -3.19 9.88 -6.42
C LYS A 50 -3.94 8.63 -6.87
N LEU A 51 -3.27 7.48 -7.00
CA LEU A 51 -3.93 6.21 -7.35
C LEU A 51 -4.95 5.76 -6.30
N LEU A 52 -4.72 6.06 -5.01
CA LEU A 52 -5.69 5.77 -3.95
C LEU A 52 -6.87 6.75 -3.97
N GLU A 53 -6.60 8.04 -4.19
CA GLU A 53 -7.63 9.08 -4.32
C GLU A 53 -8.54 8.84 -5.54
N ASP A 54 -7.95 8.55 -6.70
CA ASP A 54 -8.67 8.18 -7.94
C ASP A 54 -9.47 6.87 -7.75
N GLY A 55 -9.04 6.02 -6.82
CA GLY A 55 -9.74 4.81 -6.38
C GLY A 55 -10.91 5.06 -5.41
N GLY A 56 -11.19 6.32 -5.06
CA GLY A 56 -12.29 6.73 -4.18
C GLY A 56 -11.94 6.79 -2.70
N LEU A 57 -10.65 6.70 -2.33
CA LEU A 57 -10.23 6.88 -0.95
C LEU A 57 -10.16 8.37 -0.61
N GLU A 58 -10.66 8.75 0.57
CA GLU A 58 -10.54 10.12 1.06
C GLU A 58 -9.06 10.51 1.17
N LYS A 59 -8.74 11.78 0.85
CA LYS A 59 -7.37 12.31 0.79
C LYS A 59 -6.57 12.05 2.07
N GLU A 60 -7.18 12.25 3.22
CA GLU A 60 -6.63 12.06 4.56
C GLU A 60 -6.29 10.58 4.79
N ALA A 61 -7.26 9.70 4.54
CA ALA A 61 -7.07 8.25 4.66
C ALA A 61 -6.01 7.73 3.66
N ALA A 62 -5.99 8.25 2.43
CA ALA A 62 -4.99 7.92 1.43
C ALA A 62 -3.60 8.36 1.89
N PHE A 63 -3.46 9.58 2.41
CA PHE A 63 -2.20 10.09 2.94
C PHE A 63 -1.65 9.22 4.09
N GLU A 64 -2.49 8.82 5.05
CA GLU A 64 -2.09 7.92 6.13
C GLU A 64 -1.60 6.57 5.61
N LYS A 65 -2.31 6.01 4.62
CA LYS A 65 -1.95 4.73 4.00
C LYS A 65 -0.60 4.80 3.31
N VAL A 66 -0.35 5.82 2.48
CA VAL A 66 0.94 5.95 1.78
C VAL A 66 2.08 6.29 2.75
N SER A 67 1.82 7.11 3.78
CA SER A 67 2.83 7.41 4.81
C SER A 67 3.30 6.15 5.54
N SER A 68 2.41 5.17 5.73
CA SER A 68 2.74 3.87 6.33
C SER A 68 3.37 2.85 5.37
N LEU A 69 3.35 3.12 4.06
CA LEU A 69 3.83 2.19 3.04
C LEU A 69 5.35 2.05 3.07
N PHE A 70 6.08 3.18 3.16
CA PHE A 70 7.53 3.18 3.09
C PHE A 70 8.14 3.32 4.49
N LEU A 71 8.95 2.34 4.90
CA LEU A 71 9.63 2.35 6.21
C LEU A 71 10.88 3.23 6.24
N SER A 72 11.36 3.64 5.07
CA SER A 72 12.66 4.30 4.86
C SER A 72 12.50 5.80 4.61
N ASN A 73 13.63 6.52 4.61
CA ASN A 73 13.69 7.93 4.27
C ASN A 73 12.99 8.21 2.92
N HIS A 74 11.96 9.06 2.94
CA HIS A 74 11.16 9.36 1.75
C HIS A 74 12.01 9.93 0.60
N ALA A 75 13.12 10.61 0.90
CA ALA A 75 14.01 11.20 -0.10
C ALA A 75 14.66 10.14 -1.03
N GLU A 76 14.80 8.90 -0.58
CA GLU A 76 15.46 7.84 -1.37
C GLU A 76 14.50 6.96 -2.15
N VAL A 77 13.19 7.07 -1.88
CA VAL A 77 12.18 6.19 -2.45
C VAL A 77 12.17 6.25 -3.98
N ASP A 78 12.33 7.44 -4.58
CA ASP A 78 12.35 7.59 -6.04
C ASP A 78 13.54 6.83 -6.66
N ARG A 79 14.74 6.96 -6.08
CA ARG A 79 15.93 6.23 -6.55
C ARG A 79 15.79 4.73 -6.35
N GLN A 80 15.31 4.30 -5.18
CA GLN A 80 15.15 2.89 -4.85
C GLN A 80 14.10 2.21 -5.74
N PHE A 81 13.04 2.94 -6.09
CA PHE A 81 12.06 2.54 -7.08
C PHE A 81 12.70 2.40 -8.47
N ASP A 82 13.45 3.41 -8.93
CA ASP A 82 14.15 3.39 -10.22
C ASP A 82 15.11 2.21 -10.34
N ASN A 83 15.87 1.90 -9.28
CA ASN A 83 16.78 0.75 -9.26
C ASN A 83 16.04 -0.58 -9.47
N LEU A 84 14.81 -0.69 -8.97
CA LEU A 84 13.99 -1.88 -9.13
C LEU A 84 13.34 -1.96 -10.52
N SER A 85 12.70 -0.88 -10.98
CA SER A 85 11.96 -0.90 -12.24
C SER A 85 12.88 -0.96 -13.47
N ARG A 86 14.05 -0.32 -13.40
CA ARG A 86 15.01 -0.32 -14.51
C ARG A 86 15.92 -1.54 -14.56
N HIS A 87 15.83 -2.45 -13.59
CA HIS A 87 16.68 -3.64 -13.60
C HIS A 87 16.29 -4.58 -14.76
N PRO A 88 17.21 -4.87 -15.71
CA PRO A 88 16.87 -5.55 -16.96
C PRO A 88 16.31 -6.97 -16.74
N GLU A 89 16.87 -7.70 -15.78
CA GLU A 89 16.42 -9.06 -15.44
C GLU A 89 15.03 -9.11 -14.77
N LEU A 90 14.56 -7.98 -14.22
CA LEU A 90 13.27 -7.94 -13.54
C LEU A 90 12.14 -7.64 -14.52
N GLY A 91 12.37 -6.85 -15.57
CA GLY A 91 11.34 -6.56 -16.57
C GLY A 91 10.04 -6.04 -15.95
N ILE A 92 10.15 -5.19 -14.93
CA ILE A 92 9.03 -4.58 -14.21
C ILE A 92 8.81 -3.19 -14.79
N ASP A 93 7.61 -2.92 -15.30
CA ASP A 93 7.23 -1.57 -15.69
C ASP A 93 6.76 -0.74 -14.48
N ASP A 94 6.92 0.58 -14.57
CA ASP A 94 6.58 1.51 -13.49
C ASP A 94 5.09 1.46 -13.12
N GLU A 95 4.20 1.25 -14.08
CA GLU A 95 2.75 1.21 -13.84
C GLU A 95 2.36 -0.01 -12.99
N SER A 96 2.89 -1.18 -13.34
CA SER A 96 2.70 -2.42 -12.57
C SER A 96 3.23 -2.28 -11.15
N LEU A 97 4.42 -1.68 -10.99
CA LEU A 97 5.02 -1.45 -9.68
C LEU A 97 4.17 -0.49 -8.84
N LEU A 98 3.77 0.66 -9.40
CA LEU A 98 2.89 1.63 -8.73
C LEU A 98 1.55 1.03 -8.32
N ARG A 99 0.94 0.21 -9.19
CA ARG A 99 -0.33 -0.47 -8.89
C ARG A 99 -0.21 -1.48 -7.76
N VAL A 100 0.92 -2.19 -7.67
CA VAL A 100 1.16 -3.10 -6.53
C VAL A 100 1.46 -2.32 -5.26
N LEU A 101 2.20 -1.21 -5.34
CA LEU A 101 2.44 -0.32 -4.20
C LEU A 101 1.13 0.29 -3.66
N SER A 102 0.23 0.75 -4.51
CA SER A 102 -1.08 1.27 -4.07
C SER A 102 -1.93 0.18 -3.42
N LYS A 103 -1.93 -1.03 -3.99
CA LYS A 103 -2.60 -2.19 -3.37
C LYS A 103 -2.01 -2.50 -2.00
N ARG A 104 -0.68 -2.52 -1.87
CA ARG A 104 0.00 -2.77 -0.59
C ARG A 104 -0.32 -1.69 0.45
N ALA A 105 -0.33 -0.42 0.05
CA ALA A 105 -0.73 0.69 0.91
C ALA A 105 -2.15 0.48 1.45
N LEU A 106 -3.12 0.17 0.57
CA LEU A 106 -4.51 -0.06 0.94
C LEU A 106 -4.64 -1.14 2.03
N TYR A 107 -3.92 -2.25 1.87
CA TYR A 107 -3.90 -3.37 2.82
C TYR A 107 -2.95 -3.16 4.02
N GLY A 108 -2.30 -2.02 4.15
CA GLY A 108 -1.37 -1.74 5.26
C GLY A 108 -0.14 -2.64 5.25
N ARG A 109 0.31 -3.08 4.07
CA ARG A 109 1.55 -3.86 3.90
C ARG A 109 2.68 -2.91 3.56
N ASN A 110 3.62 -2.77 4.47
CA ASN A 110 4.80 -1.93 4.27
C ASN A 110 5.76 -2.54 3.23
N VAL A 111 6.65 -1.69 2.71
CA VAL A 111 7.69 -2.01 1.75
C VAL A 111 8.99 -1.39 2.24
N ASP A 112 10.05 -2.19 2.23
CA ASP A 112 11.42 -1.73 2.40
C ASP A 112 12.22 -2.15 1.18
N PHE A 113 12.64 -1.19 0.35
CA PHE A 113 13.43 -1.48 -0.85
C PHE A 113 14.87 -1.91 -0.55
N ARG A 114 15.30 -1.89 0.71
CA ARG A 114 16.62 -2.34 1.16
C ARG A 114 16.61 -3.78 1.64
N ASP A 115 15.43 -4.30 2.00
CA ASP A 115 15.27 -5.66 2.48
C ASP A 115 14.98 -6.62 1.32
N TYR A 116 15.82 -7.65 1.20
CA TYR A 116 15.72 -8.65 0.15
C TYR A 116 14.36 -9.38 0.17
N HIS A 117 13.84 -9.72 1.36
CA HIS A 117 12.57 -10.45 1.48
C HIS A 117 11.38 -9.56 1.11
N SER A 118 11.40 -8.29 1.50
CA SER A 118 10.39 -7.30 1.15
C SER A 118 10.34 -7.07 -0.35
N LEU A 119 11.50 -6.87 -0.99
CA LEU A 119 11.60 -6.79 -2.46
C LEU A 119 11.15 -8.07 -3.15
N THR A 120 11.55 -9.24 -2.64
CA THR A 120 11.13 -10.53 -3.19
C THR A 120 9.61 -10.67 -3.17
N GLY A 121 8.98 -10.31 -2.05
CA GLY A 121 7.52 -10.29 -1.95
C GLY A 121 6.89 -9.30 -2.93
N LEU A 122 7.49 -8.12 -3.10
CA LEU A 122 6.99 -7.08 -4.00
C LEU A 122 7.03 -7.54 -5.46
N VAL A 123 8.16 -8.08 -5.91
CA VAL A 123 8.32 -8.63 -7.27
C VAL A 123 7.40 -9.82 -7.49
N HIS A 124 7.21 -10.67 -6.48
CA HIS A 124 6.26 -11.77 -6.56
C HIS A 124 4.81 -11.30 -6.71
N ASP A 125 4.40 -10.25 -5.99
CA ASP A 125 3.07 -9.66 -6.12
C ASP A 125 2.81 -9.07 -7.53
N ILE A 126 3.87 -8.59 -8.20
CA ILE A 126 3.82 -8.08 -9.58
C ILE A 126 3.71 -9.23 -10.58
N LYS A 127 4.65 -10.18 -10.54
CA LYS A 127 4.75 -11.24 -11.54
C LYS A 127 3.76 -12.37 -11.34
N LYS A 128 3.29 -12.59 -10.11
CA LYS A 128 2.36 -13.67 -9.73
C LYS A 128 2.83 -15.07 -10.13
N CYS A 129 4.13 -15.26 -10.27
CA CYS A 129 4.77 -16.52 -10.62
C CYS A 129 6.00 -16.78 -9.76
N ALA A 130 6.52 -18.01 -9.81
CA ALA A 130 7.78 -18.34 -9.16
C ALA A 130 8.92 -17.54 -9.81
N LEU A 131 9.79 -16.97 -8.96
CA LEU A 131 10.97 -16.23 -9.41
C LEU A 131 12.09 -17.20 -9.78
N SER A 132 12.63 -17.02 -10.97
CA SER A 132 13.84 -17.65 -11.49
C SER A 132 15.08 -17.27 -10.67
N ASN A 133 16.17 -18.00 -10.90
CA ASN A 133 17.44 -17.73 -10.23
C ASN A 133 18.04 -16.38 -10.65
N SER A 134 17.86 -15.95 -11.91
CA SER A 134 18.36 -14.65 -12.37
C SER A 134 17.59 -13.50 -11.72
N GLU A 135 16.27 -13.61 -11.60
CA GLU A 135 15.44 -12.62 -10.91
C GLU A 135 15.77 -12.53 -9.41
N ARG A 136 15.99 -13.66 -8.74
CA ARG A 136 16.42 -13.66 -7.33
C ARG A 136 17.78 -12.99 -7.14
N LYS A 137 18.71 -13.25 -8.06
CA LYS A 137 20.03 -12.59 -8.06
C LYS A 137 19.89 -11.09 -8.29
N ALA A 138 19.06 -10.67 -9.26
CA ALA A 138 18.76 -9.27 -9.52
C ALA A 138 18.14 -8.57 -8.30
N ILE A 139 17.19 -9.21 -7.60
CA ILE A 139 16.61 -8.66 -6.36
C ILE A 139 17.68 -8.48 -5.28
N HIS A 140 18.61 -9.43 -5.16
CA HIS A 140 19.74 -9.30 -4.24
C HIS A 140 20.64 -8.12 -4.61
N GLU A 141 20.98 -7.95 -5.89
CA GLU A 141 21.77 -6.83 -6.40
C GLU A 141 21.09 -5.48 -6.13
N VAL A 142 19.77 -5.37 -6.39
CA VAL A 142 18.98 -4.16 -6.09
C VAL A 142 18.96 -3.87 -4.60
N SER A 143 18.75 -4.89 -3.75
CA SER A 143 18.74 -4.70 -2.30
C SER A 143 20.07 -4.17 -1.78
N ALA A 144 21.20 -4.70 -2.28
CA ALA A 144 22.53 -4.24 -1.93
C ALA A 144 22.78 -2.78 -2.40
N LEU A 145 22.39 -2.44 -3.63
CA LEU A 145 22.51 -1.09 -4.18
C LEU A 145 21.67 -0.05 -3.40
N ASN A 146 20.56 -0.49 -2.81
CA ASN A 146 19.71 0.34 -1.99
C ASN A 146 20.25 0.52 -0.56
N GLN A 147 21.16 -0.32 -0.08
CA GLN A 147 21.79 -0.24 1.24
C GLN A 147 23.04 0.65 1.29
N THR A 148 23.70 0.90 0.15
CA THR A 148 24.98 1.65 0.10
C THR A 148 24.84 3.17 0.19
N VAL A 149 23.69 3.67 0.64
CA VAL A 149 23.37 5.11 0.70
C VAL A 149 22.83 5.45 2.09
#